data_AF-A0A6L8C649-F1
#
_entry.id   AF-A0A6L8C649-F1
#
_cell.length_a   1.000
_cell.length_b   1.000
_cell.length_c   1.000
_cell.angle_alpha   90.00
_cell.angle_beta   90.00
_cell.angle_gamma   90.00
#
_symmetry.space_group_name_H-M   'P 1'
#
loop_
_entity.id
_entity.type
_entity.pdbx_description
1 polymer ?
#
loop_
_entity_poly.entity_id
_entity_poly.type
_entity_poly.pdbx_seq_one_letter_code
_entity_poly.pdbx_strand_id
1 'polypeptide(L)'
;MIARHRKGMIIKNTNKKAISVKLEGRRIEIPAGGTVPVTSQEVMDNALRDLLQVRELAIVRPLTEEENEEVQEKFGHQRKPGKSNPS
;
A
#
# COMPACT_ATOMS: atom_id res chain seq x y z
N MET A 1 19.97 16.80 6.43
CA MET A 1 19.41 15.90 5.40
C MET A 1 17.91 15.92 5.55
N ILE A 2 17.16 16.38 4.55
CA ILE A 2 15.70 16.30 4.60
C ILE A 2 15.36 14.83 4.43
N ALA A 3 14.95 14.18 5.52
CA ALA A 3 14.32 12.87 5.43
C ALA A 3 13.09 13.08 4.55
N ARG A 4 13.20 12.75 3.25
CA ARG A 4 12.06 12.76 2.34
C ARG A 4 11.14 11.66 2.84
N HIS A 5 10.24 12.00 3.76
CA HIS A 5 9.19 11.11 4.24
C HIS A 5 8.52 10.57 2.99
N ARG A 6 8.73 9.28 2.72
CA ARG A 6 8.16 8.64 1.55
C ARG A 6 6.67 8.55 1.83
N LYS A 7 5.91 9.52 1.33
CA LYS A 7 4.45 9.53 1.42
C LYS A 7 3.91 8.29 0.72
N GLY A 8 2.86 7.69 1.28
CA GLY A 8 2.09 6.67 0.58
C GLY A 8 1.41 7.23 -0.66
N MET A 9 0.76 6.36 -1.41
CA MET A 9 0.12 6.71 -2.69
C MET A 9 -1.30 6.20 -2.75
N ILE A 10 -2.13 6.87 -3.55
CA ILE A 10 -3.43 6.35 -3.98
C ILE A 10 -3.22 5.62 -5.29
N ILE A 11 -3.59 4.35 -5.28
CA ILE A 11 -3.65 3.51 -6.48
C ILE A 11 -5.11 3.34 -6.90
N LYS A 12 -5.32 3.26 -8.21
CA LYS A 12 -6.62 3.01 -8.85
C LYS A 12 -6.56 1.71 -9.62
N ASN A 13 -7.60 0.90 -9.50
CA ASN A 13 -7.85 -0.20 -10.39
C ASN A 13 -8.41 0.32 -11.72
N THR A 14 -7.62 0.17 -12.78
CA THR A 14 -7.98 0.57 -14.15
C THR A 14 -8.67 -0.56 -14.92
N ASN A 15 -8.71 -1.76 -14.34
CA ASN A 15 -9.37 -2.92 -14.92
C ASN A 15 -10.89 -2.89 -14.68
N LYS A 16 -11.62 -3.62 -15.51
CA LYS A 16 -13.08 -3.82 -15.42
C LYS A 16 -13.47 -4.85 -14.37
N LYS A 17 -12.51 -5.57 -13.80
CA LYS A 17 -12.69 -6.59 -12.76
C LYS A 17 -12.06 -6.13 -11.46
N ALA A 18 -12.55 -6.66 -10.33
CA ALA A 18 -11.91 -6.47 -9.05
C ALA A 18 -10.53 -7.16 -9.04
N ILE A 19 -9.55 -6.52 -8.39
CA ILE A 19 -8.19 -7.02 -8.25
C ILE A 19 -7.92 -7.23 -6.77
N SER A 20 -7.46 -8.43 -6.41
CA SER A 20 -7.00 -8.75 -5.06
C SER A 20 -5.48 -8.94 -5.08
N VAL A 21 -4.76 -8.03 -4.43
CA VAL A 21 -3.30 -8.05 -4.35
C VAL A 21 -2.88 -8.53 -2.98
N LYS A 22 -2.05 -9.57 -2.92
CA LYS A 22 -1.44 -10.02 -1.67
C LYS A 22 -0.07 -9.35 -1.55
N LEU A 23 0.01 -8.32 -0.70
CA LEU A 23 1.25 -7.67 -0.33
C LEU A 23 1.92 -8.44 0.82
N GLU A 24 3.17 -8.12 1.11
CA GLU A 24 3.90 -8.68 2.26
C GLU A 24 3.15 -8.43 3.58
N GLY A 25 2.57 -7.24 3.71
CA GLY A 25 1.91 -6.80 4.93
C GLY A 25 0.41 -7.10 5.05
N ARG A 26 -0.33 -7.15 3.94
CA ARG A 26 -1.78 -7.38 3.93
C ARG A 26 -2.27 -7.77 2.55
N ARG A 27 -3.50 -8.27 2.47
CA ARG A 27 -4.23 -8.37 1.20
C ARG A 27 -5.07 -7.11 1.02
N ILE A 28 -5.00 -6.53 -0.18
CA ILE A 28 -5.83 -5.40 -0.59
C ILE A 28 -6.77 -5.88 -1.69
N GLU A 29 -8.05 -5.57 -1.55
CA GLU A 29 -9.04 -5.80 -2.60
C GLU A 29 -9.50 -4.46 -3.15
N ILE A 30 -9.36 -4.29 -4.46
CA ILE A 30 -9.66 -3.04 -5.15
C ILE A 30 -10.78 -3.34 -6.16
N PRO A 31 -12.00 -2.83 -5.94
CA PRO A 31 -13.09 -3.05 -6.88
C PRO A 31 -12.77 -2.41 -8.24
N ALA A 32 -13.47 -2.84 -9.30
CA ALA A 32 -13.28 -2.31 -10.64
C ALA A 32 -13.48 -0.79 -10.66
N GLY A 33 -12.49 -0.03 -11.15
CA GLY A 33 -12.51 1.44 -11.12
C GLY A 33 -12.27 2.08 -9.74
N GLY A 34 -12.17 1.27 -8.68
CA GLY A 34 -11.99 1.73 -7.31
C GLY A 34 -10.56 2.21 -7.00
N THR A 35 -10.42 2.91 -5.88
CA THR A 35 -9.15 3.44 -5.40
C THR A 35 -8.88 3.01 -3.98
N VAL A 36 -7.62 2.72 -3.66
CA VAL A 36 -7.19 2.37 -2.29
C VAL A 36 -5.89 3.09 -1.95
N PRO A 37 -5.74 3.60 -0.72
CA PRO A 37 -4.47 4.13 -0.25
C PRO A 37 -3.51 3.00 0.17
N VAL A 38 -2.24 3.15 -0.24
CA VAL A 38 -1.14 2.24 0.08
C VAL A 38 0.01 2.99 0.73
N THR A 39 0.71 2.34 1.66
CA THR A 39 1.93 2.90 2.27
C THR A 39 3.07 2.98 1.25
N SER A 40 4.09 3.77 1.53
CA SER A 40 5.28 3.82 0.67
C SER A 40 6.06 2.52 0.61
N GLN A 41 5.97 1.66 1.64
CA GLN A 41 6.55 0.32 1.62
C GLN A 41 5.76 -0.60 0.69
N GLU A 42 4.42 -0.56 0.78
CA GLU A 42 3.52 -1.32 -0.08
C GLU A 42 3.67 -0.97 -1.57
N VAL A 43 3.94 0.30 -1.89
CA VAL A 43 4.24 0.72 -3.28
C VAL A 43 5.51 0.05 -3.83
N MET A 44 6.45 -0.33 -2.97
CA MET A 44 7.68 -1.00 -3.36
C MET A 44 7.54 -2.52 -3.42
N ASP A 45 6.40 -3.08 -3.01
CA ASP A 45 6.12 -4.51 -3.07
C ASP A 45 6.10 -4.99 -4.53
N ASN A 46 6.76 -6.12 -4.79
CA ASN A 46 6.86 -6.68 -6.13
C ASN A 46 5.48 -7.02 -6.73
N ALA A 47 4.57 -7.56 -5.92
CA ALA A 47 3.23 -7.92 -6.39
C ALA A 47 2.45 -6.69 -6.86
N LEU A 48 2.60 -5.55 -6.17
CA LEU A 48 1.98 -4.30 -6.61
C LEU A 48 2.69 -3.71 -7.83
N ARG A 49 4.02 -3.78 -7.87
CA ARG A 49 4.82 -3.30 -9.00
C ARG A 49 4.49 -4.03 -10.29
N ASP A 50 4.32 -5.35 -10.26
CA ASP A 50 3.97 -6.14 -11.43
C ASP A 50 2.65 -5.66 -12.03
N LEU A 51 1.64 -5.42 -11.18
CA LEU A 51 0.32 -4.91 -11.59
C LEU A 51 0.36 -3.48 -12.14
N LEU A 52 1.24 -2.62 -11.58
CA LEU A 52 1.50 -1.29 -12.12
C LEU A 52 2.19 -1.36 -13.50
N GLN A 53 3.11 -2.30 -13.70
CA GLN A 53 3.79 -2.49 -14.97
C GLN A 53 2.85 -2.94 -16.09
N VAL A 54 1.95 -3.89 -15.80
CA VAL A 54 0.95 -4.36 -16.77
C VAL A 54 -0.27 -3.43 -16.91
N ARG A 55 -0.26 -2.27 -16.23
CA ARG A 55 -1.32 -1.25 -16.26
C ARG A 55 -2.69 -1.74 -15.78
N GLU A 56 -2.71 -2.76 -14.93
CA GLU A 56 -3.93 -3.16 -14.22
C GLU A 56 -4.23 -2.23 -13.04
N LEU A 57 -3.18 -1.61 -12.49
CA LEU A 57 -3.26 -0.55 -11.51
C LEU A 57 -2.59 0.72 -12.04
N ALA A 58 -3.03 1.87 -11.54
CA ALA A 58 -2.42 3.17 -11.83
C ALA A 58 -2.24 3.99 -10.55
N ILE A 59 -1.10 4.66 -10.40
CA ILE A 59 -0.87 5.64 -9.34
C ILE A 59 -1.59 6.93 -9.73
N VAL A 60 -2.52 7.39 -8.89
CA VAL A 60 -3.30 8.61 -9.15
C VAL A 60 -2.60 9.83 -8.56
N ARG A 61 -2.25 9.75 -7.27
CA ARG A 61 -1.63 10.86 -6.54
C ARG A 61 -0.91 10.36 -5.28
N PRO A 62 0.06 11.13 -4.73
CA PRO A 62 0.50 10.93 -3.36
C PRO A 62 -0.65 11.18 -2.38
N LEU A 63 -0.60 10.50 -1.23
CA LEU A 63 -1.49 10.78 -0.10
C LEU A 63 -1.23 12.17 0.47
N THR A 64 -2.27 12.80 1.01
CA THR A 64 -2.11 13.98 1.89
C THR A 64 -1.41 13.57 3.18
N GLU A 65 -0.99 14.54 3.99
CA GLU A 65 -0.38 14.23 5.30
C GLU A 65 -1.36 13.49 6.20
N GLU A 66 -2.60 13.95 6.30
CA GLU A 66 -3.68 13.31 7.07
C GLU A 66 -3.95 11.87 6.60
N GLU A 67 -4.15 11.66 5.29
CA GLU A 67 -4.39 10.32 4.74
C GLU A 67 -3.18 9.39 4.96
N ASN A 68 -1.97 9.94 4.87
CA ASN A 68 -0.75 9.18 5.08
C ASN A 68 -0.56 8.79 6.54
N GLU A 69 -0.91 9.67 7.49
CA GLU A 69 -0.95 9.36 8.91
C GLU A 69 -1.98 8.26 9.20
N GLU A 70 -3.21 8.38 8.70
CA GLU A 70 -4.22 7.33 8.87
C GLU A 70 -3.77 5.97 8.34
N VAL A 71 -3.12 5.96 7.17
CA VAL A 71 -2.64 4.74 6.53
C VAL A 71 -1.41 4.18 7.26
N GLN A 72 -0.55 5.04 7.80
CA GLN A 72 0.56 4.66 8.68
C GLN A 72 0.08 4.14 10.05
N GLU A 73 -0.95 4.72 10.64
CA GLU A 73 -1.54 4.25 11.89
C GLU A 73 -2.23 2.91 11.70
N LYS A 74 -3.02 2.78 10.62
CA LYS A 74 -3.76 1.55 10.31
C LYS A 74 -2.84 0.41 9.83
N PHE A 75 -1.77 0.72 9.09
CA PHE A 75 -0.97 -0.30 8.37
C PHE A 75 0.56 -0.21 8.55
N GLY A 76 1.08 0.88 9.11
CA GLY A 76 2.53 1.09 9.35
C GLY A 76 3.08 0.31 10.56
N HIS A 77 2.23 -0.30 11.38
CA HIS A 77 2.62 -1.12 12.53
C HIS A 77 2.84 -2.60 12.19
N GLN A 78 3.68 -2.91 11.19
CA GLN A 78 4.15 -4.28 11.00
C GLN A 78 5.57 -4.46 11.53
N ARG A 79 5.67 -4.35 12.86
CA ARG A 79 6.74 -5.00 13.61
C ARG A 79 6.27 -6.42 13.94
N LYS A 80 6.75 -7.43 13.21
CA LYS A 80 7.12 -8.68 13.89
C LYS A 80 8.61 -8.56 14.24
N PRO A 81 8.95 -8.77 15.52
CA PRO A 81 9.40 -10.11 15.83
C PRO A 81 8.58 -10.71 16.96
N GLY A 82 8.09 -11.93 16.74
CA GLY A 82 7.89 -12.82 17.86
C GLY A 82 9.24 -13.05 18.53
N LYS A 83 9.41 -12.55 19.75
CA LYS A 83 10.21 -13.23 20.75
C LYS A 83 9.31 -13.48 21.95
N SER A 84 9.04 -14.76 22.10
CA SER A 84 8.53 -15.47 23.25
C SER A 84 8.86 -14.79 24.58
N ASN A 85 7.82 -14.71 25.43
CA ASN A 85 7.80 -14.59 26.89
C ASN A 85 9.17 -14.62 27.62
N PRO A 86 9.44 -13.68 28.54
CA PRO A 86 10.32 -13.94 29.66
C PRO A 86 9.51 -14.34 30.91
N SER A 87 9.96 -15.46 31.49
CA SER A 87 9.79 -15.93 32.88
C SER A 87 8.40 -16.39 33.36
#